data_AF-A0A2S7WPL8-F1
#
_entry.id   AF-A0A2S7WPL8-F1
#
_cell.length_a   1.000
_cell.length_b   1.000
_cell.length_c   1.000
_cell.angle_alpha   90.00
_cell.angle_beta   90.00
_cell.angle_gamma   90.00
#
_symmetry.space_group_name_H-M   'P 1'
#
loop_
_entity.id
_entity.type
_entity.pdbx_description
1 polymer ?
#
loop_
_entity_poly.entity_id
_entity_poly.type
_entity_poly.pdbx_seq_one_letter_code
_entity_poly.pdbx_strand_id
1 'polypeptide(L)'
;MLFAINKISLHKDIKRQNDNISIVNISGKQRMLSQKISKLALYFIDNKNKKAQNISKLKNAISKFSTAHNNLKNNYLNKYKDTYLNELFTSLEPHYSKIIKSSSSLTNIETDTIQVSILVDEIITASNLFLPIMDNIVGQYEIIGKKRGEIILQRELTFNIIMITLSIYAVFFMIFPITNAYYKSDGFSLF
;
A
#
# COMPACT_ATOMS: atom_id res chain seq x y z
N MET A 1 -10.02 20.36 -25.29
CA MET A 1 -8.64 20.04 -24.85
C MET A 1 -8.53 19.89 -23.33
N LEU A 2 -8.96 20.89 -22.53
CA LEU A 2 -8.89 20.88 -21.06
C LEU A 2 -9.53 19.62 -20.41
N PHE A 3 -10.74 19.25 -20.85
CA PHE A 3 -11.43 18.05 -20.39
C PHE A 3 -10.61 16.76 -20.61
N ALA A 4 -10.01 16.60 -21.79
CA ALA A 4 -9.20 15.42 -22.13
C ALA A 4 -7.95 15.33 -21.25
N ILE A 5 -7.28 16.46 -21.00
CA ILE A 5 -6.12 16.53 -20.11
C ILE A 5 -6.52 16.12 -18.68
N ASN A 6 -7.67 16.62 -18.18
CA ASN A 6 -8.17 16.22 -16.86
C ASN A 6 -8.44 14.71 -16.79
N LYS A 7 -9.10 14.12 -17.81
CA LYS A 7 -9.37 12.67 -17.83
C LYS A 7 -8.10 11.82 -17.85
N ILE A 8 -7.07 12.24 -18.59
CA ILE A 8 -5.77 11.56 -18.57
C ILE A 8 -5.11 11.66 -17.19
N SER A 9 -5.18 12.83 -16.54
CA SER A 9 -4.67 13.03 -15.18
C SER A 9 -5.37 12.13 -14.17
N LEU A 10 -6.72 12.14 -14.17
CA LEU A 10 -7.55 11.31 -13.31
C LEU A 10 -7.24 9.81 -13.48
N HIS A 11 -7.10 9.33 -14.72
CA HIS A 11 -6.76 7.93 -14.97
C HIS A 11 -5.41 7.54 -14.36
N LYS A 12 -4.39 8.40 -14.49
CA LYS A 12 -3.07 8.17 -13.86
C LYS A 12 -3.19 8.11 -12.34
N ASP A 13 -4.04 8.93 -11.75
CA ASP A 13 -4.21 8.97 -10.30
C ASP A 13 -4.98 7.78 -9.75
N ILE A 14 -6.01 7.30 -10.46
CA ILE A 14 -6.70 6.05 -10.13
C ILE A 14 -5.70 4.89 -10.13
N LYS A 15 -4.83 4.79 -11.16
CA LYS A 15 -3.79 3.76 -11.20
C LYS A 15 -2.84 3.84 -10.00
N ARG A 16 -2.41 5.05 -9.64
CA ARG A 16 -1.57 5.29 -8.45
C ARG A 16 -2.30 4.96 -7.14
N GLN A 17 -3.61 5.09 -7.09
CA GLN A 17 -4.42 4.72 -5.92
C GLN A 17 -4.55 3.20 -5.79
N ASN A 18 -4.69 2.48 -6.90
CA ASN A 18 -4.67 1.02 -6.90
C ASN A 18 -3.32 0.47 -6.43
N ASP A 19 -2.22 1.09 -6.87
CA ASP A 19 -0.88 0.77 -6.35
C ASP A 19 -0.82 0.95 -4.82
N ASN A 20 -1.36 2.05 -4.28
CA ASN A 20 -1.42 2.29 -2.83
C ASN A 20 -2.16 1.17 -2.08
N ILE A 21 -3.31 0.74 -2.58
CA ILE A 21 -4.10 -0.36 -1.98
C ILE A 21 -3.28 -1.65 -1.95
N SER A 22 -2.57 -1.96 -3.04
CA SER A 22 -1.70 -3.13 -3.11
C SER A 22 -0.60 -3.10 -2.04
N ILE A 23 0.00 -1.93 -1.82
CA ILE A 23 1.08 -1.75 -0.84
C ILE A 23 0.59 -1.93 0.59
N VAL A 24 -0.56 -1.33 0.93
CA VAL A 24 -1.19 -1.52 2.26
C VAL A 24 -1.46 -3.00 2.50
N ASN A 25 -1.97 -3.72 1.49
CA ASN A 25 -2.21 -5.16 1.59
C ASN A 25 -0.92 -5.99 1.74
N ILE A 26 0.14 -5.68 0.99
CA ILE A 26 1.44 -6.37 1.11
C ILE A 26 2.05 -6.11 2.48
N SER A 27 2.00 -4.87 2.96
CA SER A 27 2.45 -4.47 4.29
C SER A 27 1.64 -5.17 5.39
N GLY A 28 0.32 -5.24 5.23
CA GLY A 28 -0.55 -5.98 6.14
C GLY A 28 -0.23 -7.48 6.19
N LYS A 29 0.11 -8.09 5.05
CA LYS A 29 0.56 -9.50 4.98
C LYS A 29 1.84 -9.73 5.78
N GLN A 30 2.77 -8.78 5.84
CA GLN A 30 3.99 -8.91 6.65
C GLN A 30 3.68 -9.14 8.13
N ARG A 31 2.72 -8.40 8.70
CA ARG A 31 2.27 -8.58 10.10
C ARG A 31 1.74 -9.98 10.35
N MET A 32 0.87 -10.44 9.45
CA MET A 32 0.30 -11.79 9.55
C MET A 32 1.38 -12.87 9.40
N LEU A 33 2.34 -12.67 8.51
CA LEU A 33 3.40 -13.64 8.25
C LEU A 33 4.41 -13.72 9.40
N SER A 34 4.82 -12.61 10.03
CA SER A 34 5.70 -12.65 11.20
C SER A 34 5.06 -13.41 12.38
N GLN A 35 3.77 -13.15 12.63
CA GLN A 35 2.99 -13.85 13.64
C GLN A 35 2.80 -15.34 13.29
N LYS A 36 2.55 -15.66 12.01
CA LYS A 36 2.46 -17.04 11.53
C LYS A 36 3.78 -17.80 11.70
N ILE A 37 4.92 -17.16 11.43
CA ILE A 37 6.24 -17.74 11.62
C ILE A 37 6.46 -18.06 13.11
N SER A 38 6.16 -17.12 14.02
CA SER A 38 6.25 -17.34 15.46
C SER A 38 5.38 -18.50 15.94
N LYS A 39 4.13 -18.56 15.47
CA LYS A 39 3.21 -19.66 15.82
C LYS A 39 3.71 -21.02 15.31
N LEU A 40 4.23 -21.08 14.08
CA LEU A 40 4.80 -22.31 13.53
C LEU A 40 6.07 -22.72 14.27
N ALA A 41 6.88 -21.76 14.73
CA ALA A 41 8.06 -22.02 15.55
C ALA A 41 7.68 -22.62 16.92
N LEU A 42 6.65 -22.09 17.60
CA LEU A 42 6.14 -22.68 18.84
C LEU A 42 5.69 -24.14 18.65
N TYR A 43 5.00 -24.45 17.54
CA TYR A 43 4.60 -25.82 17.23
C TYR A 43 5.77 -26.80 17.04
N PHE A 44 7.01 -26.34 16.80
CA PHE A 44 8.18 -27.23 16.78
C PHE A 44 8.48 -27.84 18.16
N ILE A 45 8.16 -27.12 19.24
CA ILE A 45 8.41 -27.58 20.61
C ILE A 45 7.38 -28.65 20.99
N ASP A 46 6.11 -28.41 20.67
CA ASP A 46 4.99 -29.20 21.20
C ASP A 46 4.75 -30.56 20.50
N ASN A 47 5.17 -30.72 19.22
CA ASN A 47 4.68 -31.84 18.39
C ASN A 47 5.77 -32.53 17.55
N LYS A 48 6.53 -33.44 18.17
CA LYS A 48 7.58 -34.25 17.50
C LYS A 48 7.07 -35.06 16.29
N ASN A 49 5.83 -35.57 16.33
CA ASN A 49 5.28 -36.46 15.28
C ASN A 49 4.83 -35.73 14.00
N LYS A 50 4.69 -34.39 14.01
CA LYS A 50 4.27 -33.60 12.83
C LYS A 50 5.39 -32.68 12.30
N LYS A 51 6.63 -32.95 12.69
CA LYS A 51 7.81 -32.10 12.42
C LYS A 51 7.97 -31.78 10.92
N ALA A 52 7.88 -32.79 10.05
CA ALA A 52 8.06 -32.61 8.60
C ALA A 52 7.00 -31.68 7.95
N GLN A 53 5.72 -31.83 8.29
CA GLN A 53 4.66 -30.98 7.77
C GLN A 53 4.79 -29.53 8.30
N ASN A 54 5.21 -29.37 9.56
CA ASN A 54 5.43 -28.07 10.16
C ASN A 54 6.63 -27.33 9.53
N ILE A 55 7.73 -28.05 9.24
CA ILE A 55 8.88 -27.52 8.51
C ILE A 55 8.46 -26.96 7.15
N SER A 56 7.67 -27.70 6.37
CA SER A 56 7.22 -27.25 5.04
C SER A 56 6.37 -25.97 5.13
N LYS A 57 5.44 -25.91 6.10
CA LYS A 57 4.63 -24.70 6.36
C LYS A 57 5.49 -23.51 6.77
N LEU A 58 6.51 -23.74 7.60
CA LEU A 58 7.44 -22.70 8.05
C LEU A 58 8.28 -22.18 6.89
N LYS A 59 8.87 -23.06 6.07
CA LYS A 59 9.62 -22.67 4.85
C LYS A 59 8.76 -21.83 3.90
N ASN A 60 7.51 -22.21 3.68
CA ASN A 60 6.57 -21.44 2.86
C ASN A 60 6.29 -20.05 3.46
N ALA A 61 6.07 -19.96 4.78
CA ALA A 61 5.83 -18.70 5.46
C ALA A 61 7.05 -17.77 5.38
N ILE A 62 8.25 -18.28 5.61
CA ILE A 62 9.53 -17.56 5.47
C ILE A 62 9.69 -17.01 4.05
N SER A 63 9.47 -17.85 3.04
CA SER A 63 9.56 -17.45 1.64
C SER A 63 8.59 -16.30 1.31
N LYS A 64 7.31 -16.44 1.68
CA LYS A 64 6.31 -15.37 1.47
C LYS A 64 6.65 -14.09 2.22
N PHE A 65 7.16 -14.21 3.44
CA PHE A 65 7.57 -13.07 4.27
C PHE A 65 8.73 -12.32 3.61
N SER A 66 9.75 -13.04 3.16
CA SER A 66 10.90 -12.44 2.47
C SER A 66 10.52 -11.80 1.14
N THR A 67 9.69 -12.46 0.33
CA THR A 67 9.19 -11.87 -0.93
C THR A 67 8.39 -10.60 -0.67
N ALA A 68 7.52 -10.58 0.34
CA ALA A 68 6.76 -9.39 0.69
C ALA A 68 7.69 -8.24 1.13
N HIS A 69 8.68 -8.53 1.98
CA HIS A 69 9.65 -7.54 2.45
C HIS A 69 10.48 -6.94 1.32
N ASN A 70 11.05 -7.78 0.46
CA ASN A 70 11.83 -7.33 -0.68
C ASN A 70 11.00 -6.50 -1.66
N ASN A 71 9.72 -6.86 -1.85
CA ASN A 71 8.83 -6.08 -2.70
C ASN A 71 8.59 -4.68 -2.14
N LEU A 72 8.31 -4.56 -0.83
CA LEU A 72 8.18 -3.25 -0.16
C LEU A 72 9.46 -2.42 -0.25
N LYS A 73 10.59 -3.01 0.10
CA LYS A 73 11.89 -2.31 0.15
C LYS A 73 12.34 -1.85 -1.23
N ASN A 74 12.25 -2.70 -2.26
CA ASN A 74 12.82 -2.40 -3.57
C ASN A 74 11.88 -1.58 -4.46
N ASN A 75 10.57 -1.84 -4.41
CA ASN A 75 9.63 -1.23 -5.35
C ASN A 75 8.88 -0.03 -4.78
N TYR A 76 8.74 0.04 -3.45
CA TYR A 76 7.83 1.00 -2.83
C TYR A 76 8.53 2.01 -1.94
N LEU A 77 9.53 1.63 -1.14
CA LEU A 77 10.21 2.55 -0.24
C LEU A 77 10.74 3.81 -0.98
N ASN A 78 11.47 3.60 -2.07
CA ASN A 78 12.02 4.69 -2.89
C ASN A 78 10.97 5.48 -3.69
N LYS A 79 9.79 4.90 -3.94
CA LYS A 79 8.73 5.50 -4.76
C LYS A 79 8.06 6.67 -4.04
N TYR A 80 7.92 6.60 -2.71
CA TYR A 80 7.21 7.62 -1.93
C TYR A 80 8.13 8.72 -1.38
N LYS A 81 9.45 8.47 -1.33
CA LYS A 81 10.45 9.42 -0.80
C LYS A 81 10.08 9.97 0.59
N ASP A 82 9.41 9.15 1.38
CA ASP A 82 8.93 9.52 2.70
C ASP A 82 10.03 9.20 3.73
N THR A 83 10.51 10.23 4.43
CA THR A 83 11.62 10.11 5.38
C THR A 83 11.25 9.24 6.58
N TYR A 84 10.01 9.36 7.06
CA TYR A 84 9.54 8.59 8.20
C TYR A 84 9.39 7.11 7.87
N LEU A 85 8.92 6.75 6.67
CA LEU A 85 8.96 5.36 6.19
C LEU A 85 10.40 4.82 6.14
N ASN A 86 11.37 5.59 5.65
CA ASN A 86 12.78 5.15 5.62
C ASN A 86 13.33 4.87 7.02
N GLU A 87 13.01 5.72 7.99
CA GLU A 87 13.37 5.53 9.40
C GLU A 87 12.74 4.24 9.94
N LEU A 88 11.43 4.04 9.73
CA LEU A 88 10.73 2.83 10.17
C LEU A 88 11.32 1.56 9.54
N PHE A 89 11.63 1.55 8.25
CA PHE A 89 12.26 0.40 7.59
C PHE A 89 13.67 0.13 8.13
N THR A 90 14.42 1.19 8.46
CA THR A 90 15.75 1.06 9.08
C THR A 90 15.64 0.40 10.46
N SER A 91 14.68 0.82 11.28
CA SER A 91 14.41 0.21 12.59
C SER A 91 13.84 -1.21 12.49
N LEU A 92 13.07 -1.51 11.44
CA LEU A 92 12.47 -2.83 11.21
C LEU A 92 13.51 -3.90 10.84
N GLU A 93 14.54 -3.53 10.08
CA GLU A 93 15.49 -4.44 9.45
C GLU A 93 16.22 -5.41 10.40
N PRO A 94 16.75 -5.00 11.58
CA PRO A 94 17.39 -5.95 12.50
C PRO A 94 16.43 -7.04 12.98
N HIS A 95 15.17 -6.69 13.24
CA HIS A 95 14.15 -7.65 13.67
C HIS A 95 13.72 -8.58 12.55
N TYR A 96 13.50 -8.04 11.34
CA TYR A 96 13.25 -8.86 10.14
C TYR A 96 14.39 -9.86 9.90
N SER A 97 15.65 -9.40 9.96
CA SER A 97 16.83 -10.25 9.74
C SER A 97 16.90 -11.37 10.78
N LYS A 98 16.63 -11.07 12.05
CA LYS A 98 16.62 -12.05 13.13
C LYS A 98 15.53 -13.11 12.92
N ILE A 99 14.31 -12.71 12.56
CA ILE A 99 13.21 -13.64 12.23
C ILE A 99 13.64 -14.59 11.11
N ILE A 100 14.16 -14.07 10.00
CA ILE A 100 14.57 -14.89 8.85
C ILE A 100 15.70 -15.85 9.23
N LYS A 101 16.75 -15.36 9.89
CA LYS A 101 17.91 -16.19 10.26
C LYS A 101 17.51 -17.31 11.23
N SER A 102 16.86 -16.98 12.34
CA SER A 102 16.49 -17.96 13.36
C SER A 102 15.45 -18.96 12.85
N SER A 103 14.47 -18.51 12.07
CA SER A 103 13.47 -19.42 11.47
C SER A 103 14.05 -20.32 10.38
N SER A 104 15.01 -19.84 9.59
CA SER A 104 15.70 -20.68 8.59
C SER A 104 16.56 -21.75 9.27
N SER A 105 17.31 -21.37 10.32
CA SER A 105 18.08 -22.31 11.13
C SER A 105 17.19 -23.38 11.78
N LEU A 106 16.01 -22.99 12.29
CA LEU A 106 15.03 -23.91 12.87
C LEU A 106 14.55 -24.97 11.86
N THR A 107 14.48 -24.64 10.57
CA THR A 107 14.04 -25.60 9.55
C THR A 107 15.08 -26.66 9.18
N ASN A 108 16.34 -26.47 9.57
CA ASN A 108 17.46 -27.36 9.25
C ASN A 108 17.96 -28.14 10.48
N ILE A 109 17.33 -27.99 11.65
CA ILE A 109 17.81 -28.59 12.90
C ILE A 109 17.30 -30.03 13.06
N GLU A 110 18.23 -30.97 13.23
CA GLU A 110 17.87 -32.39 13.24
C GLU A 110 17.28 -32.83 14.58
N THR A 111 17.82 -32.46 15.75
CA THR A 111 17.25 -32.95 17.04
C THR A 111 17.69 -32.28 18.35
N ASP A 112 18.45 -31.18 18.35
CA ASP A 112 18.87 -30.53 19.61
C ASP A 112 17.71 -29.73 20.25
N THR A 113 17.14 -30.25 21.34
CA THR A 113 16.01 -29.65 22.06
C THR A 113 16.35 -28.31 22.70
N ILE A 114 17.59 -28.10 23.15
CA ILE A 114 18.02 -26.84 23.77
C ILE A 114 18.15 -25.77 22.69
N GLN A 115 18.82 -26.11 21.59
CA GLN A 115 19.01 -25.19 20.47
C GLN A 115 17.69 -24.85 19.77
N VAL A 116 16.73 -25.78 19.69
CA VAL A 116 15.36 -25.50 19.23
C VAL A 116 14.70 -24.44 20.10
N SER A 117 14.76 -24.57 21.44
CA SER A 117 14.14 -23.60 22.35
C SER A 117 14.72 -22.21 22.17
N ILE A 118 16.05 -22.09 22.08
CA ILE A 118 16.75 -20.82 21.85
C ILE A 118 16.28 -20.17 20.55
N LEU A 119 16.23 -20.93 19.45
CA LEU A 119 15.80 -20.40 18.15
C LEU A 119 14.33 -19.95 18.18
N VAL A 120 13.46 -20.66 18.89
CA VAL A 120 12.04 -20.29 19.02
C VAL A 120 11.89 -18.99 19.81
N ASP A 121 12.60 -18.84 20.93
CA ASP A 121 12.56 -17.60 21.73
C ASP A 121 13.09 -16.40 20.96
N GLU A 122 14.15 -16.60 20.17
CA GLU A 122 14.67 -15.57 19.27
C GLU A 122 13.64 -15.11 18.23
N ILE A 123 12.91 -16.06 17.63
CA ILE A 123 11.87 -15.76 16.63
C ILE A 123 10.72 -14.98 17.28
N ILE A 124 10.27 -15.39 18.46
CA ILE A 124 9.15 -14.76 19.18
C ILE A 124 9.54 -13.34 19.59
N THR A 125 10.70 -13.19 20.23
CA THR A 125 11.20 -11.88 20.68
C THR A 125 11.35 -10.92 19.50
N ALA A 126 11.98 -11.37 18.42
CA ALA A 126 12.13 -10.54 17.23
C ALA A 126 10.78 -10.22 16.56
N SER A 127 9.83 -11.16 16.54
CA SER A 127 8.49 -10.91 15.97
C SER A 127 7.65 -9.93 16.80
N ASN A 128 7.78 -9.97 18.13
CA ASN A 128 7.12 -9.03 19.03
C ASN A 128 7.67 -7.59 18.86
N LEU A 129 8.96 -7.44 18.60
CA LEU A 129 9.58 -6.14 18.30
C LEU A 129 9.29 -5.68 16.86
N PHE A 130 9.19 -6.60 15.91
CA PHE A 130 8.85 -6.32 14.51
C PHE A 130 7.42 -5.80 14.34
N LEU A 131 6.45 -6.39 15.05
CA LEU A 131 5.02 -6.13 14.85
C LEU A 131 4.63 -4.64 14.97
N PRO A 132 4.97 -3.91 16.07
CA PRO A 132 4.56 -2.51 16.22
C PRO A 132 5.19 -1.59 15.16
N ILE A 133 6.42 -1.86 14.74
CA ILE A 133 7.08 -1.10 13.67
C ILE A 133 6.36 -1.35 12.34
N MET A 134 6.00 -2.60 12.06
CA MET A 134 5.26 -2.96 10.85
C MET A 134 3.83 -2.39 10.86
N ASP A 135 3.17 -2.30 12.01
CA ASP A 135 1.90 -1.60 12.19
C ASP A 135 2.03 -0.11 11.82
N ASN A 136 3.09 0.55 12.29
CA ASN A 136 3.37 1.94 11.92
C ASN A 136 3.61 2.10 10.42
N ILE A 137 4.35 1.19 9.78
CA ILE A 137 4.56 1.21 8.32
C ILE A 137 3.23 1.07 7.55
N VAL A 138 2.36 0.14 7.98
CA VAL A 138 1.03 -0.01 7.37
C VAL A 138 0.23 1.28 7.52
N GLY A 139 0.18 1.83 8.74
CA GLY A 139 -0.54 3.07 9.02
C GLY A 139 -0.04 4.25 8.19
N GLN A 140 1.27 4.35 7.97
CA GLN A 140 1.82 5.42 7.14
C GLN A 140 1.49 5.27 5.66
N TYR A 141 1.50 4.06 5.12
CA TYR A 141 0.99 3.84 3.76
C TYR A 141 -0.50 4.17 3.64
N GLU A 142 -1.32 3.89 4.66
CA GLU A 142 -2.72 4.29 4.70
C GLU A 142 -2.89 5.81 4.71
N ILE A 143 -2.11 6.53 5.53
CA ILE A 143 -2.12 8.01 5.59
C ILE A 143 -1.74 8.61 4.23
N ILE A 144 -0.66 8.12 3.63
CA ILE A 144 -0.21 8.54 2.28
C ILE A 144 -1.31 8.28 1.25
N GLY A 145 -1.95 7.10 1.31
CA GLY A 145 -3.04 6.72 0.42
C GLY A 145 -4.27 7.60 0.57
N LYS A 146 -4.67 7.93 1.81
CA LYS A 146 -5.81 8.81 2.12
C LYS A 146 -5.56 10.23 1.64
N LYS A 147 -4.41 10.82 2.00
CA LYS A 147 -4.01 12.17 1.58
C LYS A 147 -3.99 12.30 0.06
N ARG A 148 -3.50 11.29 -0.64
CA ARG A 148 -3.53 11.28 -2.12
C ARG A 148 -4.96 11.26 -2.64
N GLY A 149 -5.85 10.45 -2.06
CA GLY A 149 -7.27 10.41 -2.40
C GLY A 149 -7.95 11.77 -2.26
N GLU A 150 -7.72 12.46 -1.13
CA GLU A 150 -8.26 13.80 -0.86
C GLU A 150 -7.78 14.83 -1.89
N ILE A 151 -6.48 14.81 -2.24
CA ILE A 151 -5.93 15.70 -3.28
C ILE A 151 -6.60 15.45 -4.65
N ILE A 152 -6.85 14.19 -5.01
CA ILE A 152 -7.53 13.85 -6.26
C ILE A 152 -8.96 14.41 -6.27
N LEU A 153 -9.69 14.24 -5.17
CA LEU A 153 -11.07 14.73 -5.03
C LEU A 153 -11.12 16.26 -5.11
N GLN A 154 -10.25 16.96 -4.38
CA GLN A 154 -10.17 18.43 -4.40
C GLN A 154 -9.84 18.95 -5.81
N ARG A 155 -8.94 18.26 -6.53
CA ARG A 155 -8.59 18.64 -7.90
C ARG A 155 -9.77 18.44 -8.86
N GLU A 156 -10.49 17.32 -8.77
CA GLU A 156 -11.65 17.07 -9.64
C GLU A 156 -12.77 18.08 -9.37
N LEU A 157 -13.02 18.43 -8.11
CA LEU A 157 -13.98 19.48 -7.74
C LEU A 157 -13.59 20.84 -8.34
N THR A 158 -12.32 21.23 -8.20
CA THR A 158 -11.79 22.47 -8.78
C THR A 158 -11.98 22.50 -10.30
N PHE A 159 -11.67 21.40 -11.00
CA PHE A 159 -11.88 21.31 -12.46
C PHE A 159 -13.35 21.40 -12.84
N ASN A 160 -14.25 20.74 -12.11
CA ASN A 160 -15.68 20.78 -12.40
C ASN A 160 -16.25 22.19 -12.25
N ILE A 161 -15.85 22.92 -11.20
CA ILE A 161 -16.25 24.32 -11.00
C ILE A 161 -15.79 25.20 -12.16
N ILE A 162 -14.53 25.05 -12.59
CA ILE A 162 -13.99 25.79 -13.75
C ILE A 162 -14.79 25.47 -15.02
N MET A 163 -15.07 24.19 -15.29
CA MET A 163 -15.81 23.77 -16.48
C MET A 163 -17.22 24.35 -16.51
N ILE A 164 -17.95 24.28 -15.39
CA ILE A 164 -19.30 24.85 -15.27
C ILE A 164 -19.25 26.36 -15.51
N THR A 165 -18.27 27.04 -14.92
CA THR A 165 -18.09 28.50 -15.06
C THR A 165 -17.84 28.89 -16.52
N LEU A 166 -16.96 28.16 -17.22
CA LEU A 166 -16.69 28.38 -18.65
C LEU A 166 -17.92 28.08 -19.53
N SER A 167 -18.69 27.05 -19.21
CA SER A 167 -19.94 26.73 -19.92
C SER A 167 -20.98 27.84 -19.77
N ILE A 168 -21.19 28.34 -18.55
CA ILE A 168 -22.09 29.47 -18.29
C ILE A 168 -21.62 30.70 -19.07
N TYR A 169 -20.33 31.02 -19.01
CA TYR A 169 -19.75 32.14 -19.75
C TYR A 169 -20.01 32.02 -21.26
N ALA A 170 -19.75 30.85 -21.86
CA ALA A 170 -19.98 30.62 -23.28
C ALA A 170 -21.46 30.79 -23.68
N VAL A 171 -22.39 30.29 -22.86
CA VAL A 171 -23.82 30.43 -23.14
C VAL A 171 -24.26 31.89 -23.10
N PHE A 172 -23.94 32.62 -22.02
CA PHE A 172 -24.41 34.00 -21.83
C PHE A 172 -23.71 35.02 -22.72
N PHE A 173 -22.40 34.92 -22.90
CA PHE A 173 -21.62 35.96 -23.59
C PHE A 173 -21.33 35.65 -25.05
N MET A 174 -21.47 34.39 -25.49
CA MET A 174 -21.22 34.02 -26.87
C MET A 174 -22.52 33.63 -27.57
N ILE A 175 -23.25 32.63 -27.05
CA ILE A 175 -24.41 32.08 -27.75
C ILE A 175 -25.62 33.03 -27.72
N PHE A 176 -25.96 33.59 -26.56
CA PHE A 176 -27.10 34.50 -26.43
C PHE A 176 -27.00 35.76 -27.33
N PRO A 177 -25.89 36.50 -27.39
CA PRO A 177 -25.80 37.67 -28.27
C PRO A 177 -25.81 37.29 -29.75
N ILE A 178 -25.19 36.16 -30.14
CA ILE A 178 -25.19 35.70 -31.55
C ILE A 178 -26.62 35.33 -31.99
N THR A 179 -27.33 34.56 -31.18
CA THR A 179 -28.72 34.16 -31.48
C THR A 179 -29.64 35.37 -31.54
N ASN A 180 -29.53 36.30 -30.59
CA ASN A 180 -30.31 37.55 -30.62
C ASN A 180 -29.99 38.41 -31.85
N ALA A 181 -28.71 38.51 -32.26
CA ALA A 181 -28.31 39.23 -33.47
C ALA A 181 -28.88 38.57 -34.74
N TYR A 182 -28.89 37.24 -34.81
CA TYR A 182 -29.42 36.46 -35.92
C TYR A 182 -30.95 36.63 -36.09
N TYR A 183 -31.72 36.54 -35.01
CA TYR A 183 -33.18 36.78 -35.06
C TYR A 183 -33.52 38.21 -35.50
N LYS A 184 -32.71 39.20 -35.10
CA LYS A 184 -32.91 40.59 -35.48
C LYS A 184 -32.62 40.86 -36.97
N SER A 185 -31.74 40.07 -37.62
CA SER A 185 -31.45 40.22 -39.06
C SER A 185 -32.48 39.54 -39.97
N ASP A 186 -33.14 38.47 -39.53
CA ASP A 186 -34.13 37.72 -40.32
C ASP A 186 -35.57 38.25 -40.18
N GLY A 187 -35.78 39.39 -39.52
CA GLY A 187 -37.09 40.06 -39.43
C GLY A 187 -38.13 39.36 -38.55
N PHE A 188 -37.74 38.35 -37.77
CA PHE A 188 -38.62 37.73 -36.78
C PHE A 188 -38.47 38.43 -35.43
N SER A 189 -39.35 39.39 -35.14
CA SER A 189 -39.54 39.89 -33.77
C SER A 189 -40.29 38.85 -32.95
N LEU A 190 -39.60 38.18 -32.02
CA LEU A 190 -40.30 37.45 -30.95
C LEU A 190 -40.82 38.47 -29.94
N PHE A 191 -42.16 38.53 -29.84
CA PHE A 191 -42.90 39.09 -28.71
C PHE A 191 -42.57 38.32 -27.42
#